data_AF-Q6YRB4-F1
#
_entry.id   AF-Q6YRB4-F1
#
_cell.length_a   1.000
_cell.length_b   1.000
_cell.length_c   1.000
_cell.angle_alpha   90.00
_cell.angle_beta   90.00
_cell.angle_gamma   90.00
#
_symmetry.space_group_name_H-M   'P 1'
#
loop_
_entity.id
_entity.type
_entity.pdbx_description
1 polymer ?
#
loop_
_entity_poly.entity_id
_entity_poly.type
_entity_poly.pdbx_seq_one_letter_code
_entity_poly.pdbx_strand_id
1 'polypeptide(L)'
;MMNQTYNLAYNVLDMQTLYETYLAFYECAPISFAIVKDELENYLHKIKNKVLKQITYNLYCKNKNKFLISKAALKIHHNYYGGLGYHTLTMLKMAESLLKIYPFLNNDLLFAGTILHDMEKIKELDLEQKNYTPKGLLLGHLVISACEVEKEAQLLGFQDKEEVLLLKHMLISHHGLLEHGAAKRPQIGEALLLWYLDNIDCKLTSLQEFLQKTTTQTFTEPIPVLERKGFYKSLDLDQNNDDE
;
A
#
# COMPACT_ATOMS: atom_id res chain seq x y z
N MET A 1 -5.90 -6.93 -30.72
CA MET A 1 -6.04 -5.49 -31.05
C MET A 1 -6.53 -4.64 -29.87
N MET A 2 -7.35 -5.16 -28.94
CA MET A 2 -7.81 -4.40 -27.76
C MET A 2 -6.70 -4.04 -26.75
N ASN A 3 -5.56 -4.76 -26.77
CA ASN A 3 -4.50 -4.65 -25.74
C ASN A 3 -3.47 -3.52 -25.97
N GLN A 4 -3.42 -2.93 -27.17
CA GLN A 4 -2.54 -1.77 -27.44
C GLN A 4 -3.19 -0.45 -27.00
N THR A 5 -4.51 -0.34 -27.09
CA THR A 5 -5.25 0.90 -26.79
C THR A 5 -5.30 1.24 -25.29
N TYR A 6 -5.32 0.24 -24.41
CA TYR A 6 -5.25 0.45 -22.94
C TYR A 6 -3.89 1.00 -22.49
N ASN A 7 -2.78 0.49 -23.07
CA ASN A 7 -1.45 1.02 -22.79
C ASN A 7 -1.27 2.47 -23.27
N LEU A 8 -2.01 2.89 -24.30
CA LEU A 8 -2.04 4.28 -24.74
C LEU A 8 -2.77 5.20 -23.74
N ALA A 9 -3.89 4.78 -23.15
CA ALA A 9 -4.65 5.60 -22.21
C ALA A 9 -3.84 5.94 -20.93
N TYR A 10 -3.11 4.97 -20.37
CA TYR A 10 -2.23 5.18 -19.20
C TYR A 10 -1.12 6.21 -19.40
N ASN A 11 -0.76 6.47 -20.65
CA ASN A 11 0.36 7.34 -21.02
C ASN A 11 -0.11 8.68 -21.62
N VAL A 12 -1.41 8.85 -21.86
CA VAL A 12 -1.97 10.02 -22.54
C VAL A 12 -2.95 10.79 -21.65
N LEU A 13 -3.74 10.11 -20.82
CA LEU A 13 -4.69 10.74 -19.90
C LEU A 13 -4.02 11.11 -18.58
N ASP A 14 -4.42 12.23 -18.00
CA ASP A 14 -4.05 12.57 -16.63
C ASP A 14 -4.78 11.66 -15.61
N MET A 15 -4.28 11.65 -14.38
CA MET A 15 -4.76 10.74 -13.33
C MET A 15 -6.22 10.99 -12.91
N GLN A 16 -6.72 12.22 -13.05
CA GLN A 16 -8.10 12.55 -12.70
C GLN A 16 -9.06 12.04 -13.79
N THR A 17 -8.77 12.35 -15.05
CA THR A 17 -9.56 11.87 -16.20
C THR A 17 -9.57 10.34 -16.26
N LEU A 18 -8.43 9.70 -15.94
CA LEU A 18 -8.34 8.26 -15.91
C LEU A 18 -9.19 7.65 -14.77
N TYR A 19 -9.20 8.25 -13.58
CA TYR A 19 -10.04 7.82 -12.47
C TYR A 19 -11.53 7.89 -12.82
N GLU A 20 -11.98 8.99 -13.42
CA GLU A 20 -13.37 9.17 -13.88
C GLU A 20 -13.76 8.14 -14.93
N THR A 21 -12.85 7.83 -15.85
CA THR A 21 -13.05 6.76 -16.84
C THR A 21 -13.20 5.41 -16.16
N TYR A 22 -12.38 5.11 -15.14
CA TYR A 22 -12.43 3.83 -14.42
C TYR A 22 -13.70 3.67 -13.59
N LEU A 23 -14.17 4.74 -12.94
CA LEU A 23 -15.41 4.73 -12.15
C LEU A 23 -16.64 4.29 -12.97
N ALA A 24 -16.65 4.56 -14.28
CA ALA A 24 -17.75 4.16 -15.15
C ALA A 24 -17.86 2.63 -15.34
N PHE A 25 -16.77 1.88 -15.10
CA PHE A 25 -16.69 0.44 -15.41
C PHE A 25 -16.25 -0.43 -14.23
N TYR A 26 -15.63 0.14 -13.20
CA TYR A 26 -14.99 -0.59 -12.12
C TYR A 26 -15.18 0.06 -10.76
N GLU A 27 -15.13 -0.76 -9.72
CA GLU A 27 -14.95 -0.30 -8.33
C GLU A 27 -13.54 0.31 -8.18
N CYS A 28 -13.48 1.51 -7.63
CA CYS A 28 -12.27 2.30 -7.47
C CYS A 28 -12.09 2.75 -6.01
N ALA A 29 -10.88 3.22 -5.70
CA ALA A 29 -10.58 3.77 -4.38
C ALA A 29 -11.50 4.95 -4.01
N PRO A 30 -11.73 5.20 -2.69
CA PRO A 30 -12.62 6.26 -2.22
C PRO A 30 -12.21 7.68 -2.64
N ILE A 31 -10.95 7.87 -3.05
CA ILE A 31 -10.41 9.14 -3.55
C ILE A 31 -9.71 8.91 -4.89
N SER A 32 -9.58 9.97 -5.69
CA SER A 32 -9.06 9.86 -7.06
C SER A 32 -7.57 9.52 -7.11
N PHE A 33 -7.14 8.91 -8.23
CA PHE A 33 -5.73 8.59 -8.47
C PHE A 33 -4.84 9.85 -8.42
N ALA A 34 -5.37 11.01 -8.81
CA ALA A 34 -4.67 12.29 -8.76
C ALA A 34 -4.42 12.74 -7.31
N ILE A 35 -5.43 12.67 -6.44
CA ILE A 35 -5.27 13.01 -5.02
C ILE A 35 -4.27 12.08 -4.35
N VAL A 36 -4.37 10.76 -4.59
CA VAL A 36 -3.42 9.78 -4.04
C VAL A 36 -2.00 10.08 -4.52
N LYS A 37 -1.82 10.37 -5.81
CA LYS A 37 -0.53 10.75 -6.39
C LYS A 37 0.07 11.94 -5.65
N ASP A 38 -0.68 13.04 -5.54
CA ASP A 38 -0.16 14.30 -5.01
C ASP A 38 0.19 14.15 -3.52
N GLU A 39 -0.63 13.45 -2.74
CA GLU A 39 -0.36 13.15 -1.33
C GLU A 39 0.87 12.25 -1.14
N LEU A 40 1.02 11.19 -1.96
CA LEU A 40 2.20 10.34 -1.93
C LEU A 40 3.47 11.10 -2.32
N GLU A 41 3.39 11.93 -3.36
CA GLU A 41 4.49 12.79 -3.77
C GLU A 41 4.82 13.78 -2.62
N ASN A 42 3.84 14.31 -1.88
CA ASN A 42 4.10 15.13 -0.69
C ASN A 42 4.92 14.37 0.38
N TYR A 43 4.56 13.12 0.71
CA TYR A 43 5.36 12.30 1.63
C TYR A 43 6.76 11.99 1.09
N LEU A 44 6.88 11.69 -0.21
CA LEU A 44 8.16 11.48 -0.88
C LEU A 44 9.08 12.71 -0.74
N HIS A 45 8.54 13.92 -0.86
CA HIS A 45 9.31 15.16 -0.70
C HIS A 45 9.77 15.41 0.74
N LYS A 46 9.03 14.90 1.74
CA LYS A 46 9.39 15.00 3.17
C LYS A 46 10.65 14.19 3.52
N ILE A 47 11.00 13.16 2.73
CA ILE A 47 12.22 12.36 2.95
C ILE A 47 13.46 13.25 2.76
N LYS A 48 14.30 13.34 3.79
CA LYS A 48 15.50 14.19 3.82
C LYS A 48 16.79 13.42 3.52
N ASN A 49 16.92 12.20 4.01
CA ASN A 49 18.08 11.34 3.76
C ASN A 49 18.24 11.13 2.24
N LYS A 50 19.41 11.51 1.71
CA LYS A 50 19.69 11.50 0.27
C LYS A 50 19.59 10.11 -0.35
N VAL A 51 20.11 9.08 0.33
CA VAL A 51 20.14 7.70 -0.17
C VAL A 51 18.73 7.16 -0.29
N LEU A 52 17.96 7.25 0.80
CA LEU A 52 16.56 6.81 0.83
C LEU A 52 15.72 7.59 -0.19
N LYS A 53 15.85 8.92 -0.22
CA LYS A 53 15.08 9.76 -1.14
C LYS A 53 15.31 9.39 -2.60
N GLN A 54 16.57 9.25 -3.03
CA GLN A 54 16.88 8.97 -4.43
C GLN A 54 16.39 7.59 -4.86
N ILE A 55 16.62 6.55 -4.04
CA ILE A 55 16.13 5.19 -4.34
C ILE A 55 14.61 5.16 -4.39
N THR A 56 13.94 5.69 -3.36
CA THR A 56 12.46 5.70 -3.29
C THR A 56 11.86 6.51 -4.43
N TYR A 57 12.41 7.68 -4.74
CA TYR A 57 11.95 8.53 -5.84
C TYR A 57 12.07 7.80 -7.20
N ASN A 58 13.24 7.23 -7.50
CA ASN A 58 13.47 6.58 -8.79
C ASN A 58 12.56 5.36 -8.98
N LEU A 59 12.42 4.52 -7.95
CA LEU A 59 11.54 3.36 -7.98
C LEU A 59 10.06 3.77 -8.09
N TYR A 60 9.64 4.78 -7.33
CA TYR A 60 8.28 5.34 -7.42
C TYR A 60 8.00 5.86 -8.84
N CYS A 61 8.85 6.72 -9.40
CA CYS A 61 8.66 7.28 -10.73
C CYS A 61 8.62 6.20 -11.82
N LYS A 62 9.48 5.19 -11.74
CA LYS A 62 9.52 4.04 -12.66
C LYS A 62 8.21 3.26 -12.68
N ASN A 63 7.55 3.14 -11.53
CA ASN A 63 6.37 2.29 -11.33
C ASN A 63 5.05 3.08 -11.20
N LYS A 64 5.11 4.42 -11.17
CA LYS A 64 4.05 5.32 -10.69
C LYS A 64 2.66 5.01 -11.25
N ASN A 65 2.49 5.01 -12.56
CA ASN A 65 1.17 4.86 -13.16
C ASN A 65 0.55 3.51 -12.81
N LYS A 66 1.33 2.42 -12.94
CA LYS A 66 0.84 1.09 -12.56
C LYS A 66 0.51 1.02 -11.08
N PHE A 67 1.38 1.56 -10.22
CA PHE A 67 1.19 1.57 -8.78
C PHE A 67 -0.09 2.29 -8.34
N LEU A 68 -0.35 3.49 -8.89
CA LEU A 68 -1.51 4.32 -8.56
C LEU A 68 -2.84 3.76 -9.04
N ILE A 69 -2.83 2.86 -10.04
CA ILE A 69 -4.05 2.31 -10.65
C ILE A 69 -4.29 0.88 -10.17
N SER A 70 -3.26 0.16 -9.74
CA SER A 70 -3.38 -1.25 -9.37
C SER A 70 -4.24 -1.47 -8.13
N LYS A 71 -4.78 -2.69 -8.06
CA LYS A 71 -5.43 -3.21 -6.86
C LYS A 71 -4.38 -3.65 -5.84
N ALA A 72 -4.68 -3.57 -4.55
CA ALA A 72 -3.74 -4.02 -3.51
C ALA A 72 -3.72 -5.55 -3.36
N ALA A 73 -4.78 -6.24 -3.81
CA ALA A 73 -4.91 -7.68 -3.75
C ALA A 73 -5.95 -8.19 -4.76
N LEU A 74 -5.94 -9.50 -5.03
CA LEU A 74 -6.93 -10.14 -5.90
C LEU A 74 -8.26 -10.46 -5.22
N LYS A 75 -8.27 -10.61 -3.88
CA LYS A 75 -9.43 -11.15 -3.15
C LYS A 75 -9.77 -10.47 -1.83
N ILE A 76 -8.85 -9.77 -1.18
CA ILE A 76 -9.00 -9.33 0.22
C ILE A 76 -8.48 -7.90 0.33
N HIS A 77 -9.23 -6.98 0.95
CA HIS A 77 -8.90 -5.56 1.26
C HIS A 77 -8.34 -4.73 0.08
N HIS A 78 -8.93 -3.56 -0.18
CA HIS A 78 -8.51 -2.69 -1.28
C HIS A 78 -8.48 -3.39 -2.66
N ASN A 79 -9.41 -4.32 -2.92
CA ASN A 79 -9.55 -5.05 -4.20
C ASN A 79 -10.26 -4.22 -5.29
N TYR A 80 -9.93 -2.93 -5.36
CA TYR A 80 -10.47 -1.95 -6.29
C TYR A 80 -9.34 -1.20 -6.97
N TYR A 81 -9.61 -0.63 -8.14
CA TYR A 81 -8.57 0.13 -8.86
C TYR A 81 -8.14 1.35 -8.04
N GLY A 82 -6.83 1.58 -7.98
CA GLY A 82 -6.18 2.54 -7.09
C GLY A 82 -6.09 2.13 -5.62
N GLY A 83 -6.50 0.91 -5.29
CA GLY A 83 -6.42 0.39 -3.94
C GLY A 83 -4.99 0.31 -3.41
N LEU A 84 -4.01 -0.03 -4.26
CA LEU A 84 -2.61 -0.17 -3.84
C LEU A 84 -1.99 1.16 -3.38
N GLY A 85 -2.18 2.22 -4.17
CA GLY A 85 -1.73 3.56 -3.79
C GLY A 85 -2.50 4.13 -2.60
N TYR A 86 -3.81 3.89 -2.52
CA TYR A 86 -4.64 4.36 -1.41
C TYR A 86 -4.26 3.71 -0.08
N HIS A 87 -4.06 2.39 -0.05
CA HIS A 87 -3.54 1.63 1.09
C HIS A 87 -2.19 2.18 1.59
N THR A 88 -1.28 2.45 0.67
CA THR A 88 0.02 3.05 1.00
C THR A 88 -0.15 4.44 1.63
N LEU A 89 -1.09 5.25 1.13
CA LEU A 89 -1.36 6.57 1.65
C LEU A 89 -1.98 6.55 3.06
N THR A 90 -2.93 5.65 3.34
CA THR A 90 -3.53 5.53 4.67
C THR A 90 -2.49 5.08 5.70
N MET A 91 -1.60 4.17 5.34
CA MET A 91 -0.45 3.80 6.17
C MET A 91 0.49 4.98 6.46
N LEU A 92 0.81 5.82 5.46
CA LEU A 92 1.64 7.02 5.68
C LEU A 92 0.99 8.03 6.63
N LYS A 93 -0.33 8.23 6.53
CA LYS A 93 -1.08 9.11 7.44
C LYS A 93 -1.05 8.59 8.89
N MET A 94 -1.21 7.28 9.07
CA MET A 94 -1.07 6.63 10.37
C MET A 94 0.37 6.71 10.90
N ALA A 95 1.36 6.44 10.05
CA ALA A 95 2.78 6.55 10.38
C ALA A 95 3.13 7.95 10.88
N GLU A 96 2.75 9.01 10.15
CA GLU A 96 3.01 10.40 10.54
C GLU A 96 2.39 10.76 11.89
N SER A 97 1.23 10.20 12.22
CA SER A 97 0.60 10.39 13.52
C SER A 97 1.37 9.68 14.64
N LEU A 98 1.78 8.44 14.43
CA LEU A 98 2.50 7.65 15.41
C LEU A 98 3.94 8.12 15.62
N LEU A 99 4.58 8.71 14.61
CA LEU A 99 5.91 9.33 14.71
C LEU A 99 5.93 10.52 15.69
N LYS A 100 4.80 11.22 15.90
CA LYS A 100 4.68 12.26 16.92
C LYS A 100 4.73 11.69 18.34
N ILE A 101 4.31 10.44 18.52
CA ILE A 101 4.29 9.72 19.80
C ILE A 101 5.62 9.00 20.03
N TYR A 102 6.21 8.45 18.95
CA TYR A 102 7.44 7.67 18.97
C TYR A 102 8.58 8.36 18.18
N PRO A 103 9.09 9.51 18.65
CA PRO A 103 10.08 10.31 17.93
C PRO A 103 11.47 9.66 17.81
N PHE A 104 11.70 8.53 18.49
CA PHE A 104 12.94 7.76 18.34
C PHE A 104 13.03 7.01 17.00
N LEU A 105 11.90 6.85 16.31
CA LEU A 105 11.83 6.20 15.01
C LEU A 105 12.28 7.16 13.89
N ASN A 106 12.95 6.60 12.89
CA ASN A 106 13.42 7.35 11.74
C ASN A 106 12.29 7.59 10.72
N ASN A 107 11.83 8.85 10.63
CA ASN A 107 10.77 9.26 9.70
C ASN A 107 11.10 8.94 8.23
N ASP A 108 12.34 9.19 7.80
CA ASP A 108 12.75 9.02 6.40
C ASP A 108 12.72 7.54 6.00
N LEU A 109 13.22 6.66 6.86
CA LEU A 109 13.19 5.21 6.64
C LEU A 109 11.76 4.66 6.66
N LEU A 110 10.93 5.11 7.60
CA LEU A 110 9.54 4.67 7.68
C LEU A 110 8.74 5.11 6.45
N PHE A 111 8.89 6.36 6.00
CA PHE A 111 8.22 6.84 4.78
C PHE A 111 8.73 6.12 3.53
N ALA A 112 10.05 5.95 3.37
CA ALA A 112 10.64 5.21 2.26
C ALA A 112 10.17 3.75 2.22
N GLY A 113 10.20 3.07 3.36
CA GLY A 113 9.73 1.69 3.50
C GLY A 113 8.25 1.55 3.22
N THR A 114 7.42 2.45 3.76
CA THR A 114 5.97 2.45 3.53
C THR A 114 5.63 2.69 2.06
N ILE A 115 6.29 3.63 1.38
CA ILE A 115 6.02 3.89 -0.05
C ILE A 115 6.33 2.66 -0.92
N LEU A 116 7.37 1.89 -0.57
CA LEU A 116 7.87 0.81 -1.40
C LEU A 116 7.37 -0.60 -1.03
N HIS A 117 6.82 -0.81 0.17
CA HIS A 117 6.56 -2.16 0.73
C HIS A 117 5.83 -3.09 -0.25
N ASP A 118 4.73 -2.60 -0.81
CA ASP A 118 3.86 -3.34 -1.72
C ASP A 118 3.98 -2.89 -3.19
N MET A 119 4.90 -1.99 -3.51
CA MET A 119 4.98 -1.41 -4.86
C MET A 119 5.17 -2.48 -5.94
N GLU A 120 5.88 -3.56 -5.62
CA GLU A 120 6.15 -4.66 -6.53
C GLU A 120 4.99 -5.66 -6.68
N LYS A 121 3.86 -5.45 -5.99
CA LYS A 121 2.60 -6.16 -6.29
C LYS A 121 2.18 -5.97 -7.75
N ILE A 122 2.57 -4.87 -8.39
CA ILE A 122 2.36 -4.63 -9.83
C ILE A 122 3.12 -5.61 -10.74
N LYS A 123 4.12 -6.33 -10.21
CA LYS A 123 4.86 -7.40 -10.92
C LYS A 123 4.44 -8.78 -10.42
N GLU A 124 3.88 -8.87 -9.21
CA GLU A 124 3.36 -10.10 -8.62
C GLU A 124 1.98 -10.48 -9.19
N LEU A 125 1.13 -9.48 -9.42
CA LEU A 125 -0.24 -9.64 -9.87
C LEU A 125 -0.39 -9.26 -11.35
N ASP A 126 -1.09 -10.12 -12.09
CA ASP A 126 -1.60 -9.80 -13.42
C ASP A 126 -3.06 -9.34 -13.28
N LEU A 127 -3.28 -8.04 -13.43
CA LEU A 127 -4.62 -7.43 -13.31
C LEU A 127 -5.55 -7.83 -14.46
N GLU A 128 -5.01 -8.08 -15.66
CA GLU A 128 -5.80 -8.46 -16.84
C GLU A 128 -6.30 -9.89 -16.68
N GLN A 129 -5.40 -10.80 -16.30
CA GLN A 129 -5.69 -12.23 -16.12
C GLN A 129 -6.30 -12.54 -14.74
N LYS A 130 -6.36 -11.56 -13.83
CA LYS A 130 -6.83 -11.70 -12.44
C LYS A 130 -6.13 -12.85 -11.70
N ASN A 131 -4.84 -13.03 -11.94
CA ASN A 131 -4.03 -14.14 -11.42
C ASN A 131 -2.65 -13.64 -10.99
N TYR A 132 -1.86 -14.53 -10.36
CA TYR A 132 -0.46 -14.25 -10.05
C TYR A 132 0.43 -14.52 -11.27
N THR A 133 1.47 -13.72 -11.44
CA THR A 133 2.50 -13.98 -12.45
C THR A 133 3.40 -15.14 -12.00
N PRO A 134 4.09 -15.86 -12.90
CA PRO A 134 5.06 -16.87 -12.50
C PRO A 134 6.15 -16.32 -11.57
N LYS A 135 6.59 -15.07 -11.82
CA LYS A 135 7.55 -14.37 -10.97
C LYS A 135 6.95 -14.07 -9.59
N GLY A 136 5.69 -13.66 -9.54
CA GLY A 136 4.96 -13.44 -8.30
C GLY A 136 4.82 -14.70 -7.46
N LEU A 137 4.44 -15.82 -8.08
CA LEU A 137 4.31 -17.11 -7.39
C LEU A 137 5.64 -17.66 -6.86
N LEU A 138 6.74 -17.48 -7.61
CA LEU A 138 8.03 -18.05 -7.24
C LEU A 138 8.84 -17.16 -6.27
N LEU A 139 8.70 -15.84 -6.36
CA LEU A 139 9.52 -14.90 -5.57
C LEU A 139 8.70 -14.07 -4.56
N GLY A 140 7.48 -13.70 -4.91
CA GLY A 140 6.66 -12.74 -4.15
C GLY A 140 7.18 -11.30 -4.21
N HIS A 141 6.30 -10.33 -3.94
CA HIS A 141 6.65 -8.91 -4.02
C HIS A 141 7.76 -8.51 -3.03
N LEU A 142 7.85 -9.12 -1.84
CA LEU A 142 8.88 -8.80 -0.81
C LEU A 142 10.31 -8.94 -1.37
N VAL A 143 10.59 -10.09 -1.99
CA VAL A 143 11.91 -10.39 -2.57
C VAL A 143 12.16 -9.53 -3.79
N ILE A 144 11.13 -9.32 -4.63
CA ILE A 144 11.24 -8.45 -5.81
C ILE A 144 11.57 -7.01 -5.38
N SER A 145 10.91 -6.48 -4.35
CA SER A 145 11.16 -5.14 -3.80
C SER A 145 12.60 -5.00 -3.30
N ALA A 146 13.11 -5.99 -2.55
CA ALA A 146 14.50 -5.98 -2.10
C ALA A 146 15.51 -6.04 -3.27
N CYS A 147 15.21 -6.80 -4.34
CA CYS A 147 16.05 -6.85 -5.54
C CYS A 147 16.03 -5.55 -6.34
N GLU A 148 14.89 -4.86 -6.45
CA GLU A 148 14.82 -3.58 -7.16
C GLU A 148 15.52 -2.46 -6.38
N VAL A 149 15.44 -2.46 -5.04
CA VAL A 149 16.24 -1.57 -4.18
C VAL A 149 17.73 -1.82 -4.34
N GLU A 150 18.17 -3.08 -4.35
CA GLU A 150 19.58 -3.44 -4.56
C GLU A 150 20.10 -2.93 -5.92
N LYS A 151 19.35 -3.16 -7.00
CA LYS A 151 19.73 -2.69 -8.34
C LYS A 151 19.81 -1.17 -8.41
N GLU A 152 18.83 -0.47 -7.85
CA GLU A 152 18.82 0.99 -7.86
C GLU A 152 19.97 1.56 -7.03
N ALA A 153 20.26 0.94 -5.88
CA ALA A 153 21.41 1.30 -5.05
C ALA A 153 22.73 1.13 -5.82
N GLN A 154 22.91 0.04 -6.57
CA GLN A 154 24.11 -0.16 -7.40
C GLN A 154 24.24 0.89 -8.51
N LEU A 155 23.14 1.24 -9.20
CA LEU A 155 23.13 2.28 -10.23
C LEU A 155 23.51 3.67 -9.68
N LEU A 156 23.11 3.96 -8.44
CA LEU A 156 23.40 5.22 -7.76
C LEU A 156 24.75 5.24 -7.01
N GLY A 157 25.45 4.09 -6.93
CA GLY A 157 26.68 3.96 -6.14
C GLY A 157 26.46 3.95 -4.63
N PHE A 158 25.30 3.50 -4.18
CA PHE A 158 24.87 3.41 -2.77
C PHE A 158 24.83 1.99 -2.21
N GLN A 159 25.24 0.97 -2.95
CA GLN A 159 25.08 -0.44 -2.54
C GLN A 159 25.67 -0.77 -1.16
N ASP A 160 26.73 -0.08 -0.74
CA ASP A 160 27.40 -0.30 0.55
C ASP A 160 26.86 0.60 1.69
N LYS A 161 25.78 1.35 1.45
CA LYS A 161 25.16 2.25 2.44
C LYS A 161 24.24 1.48 3.39
N GLU A 162 24.30 1.81 4.68
CA GLU A 162 23.45 1.18 5.70
C GLU A 162 21.96 1.42 5.44
N GLU A 163 21.58 2.58 4.90
CA GLU A 163 20.20 2.89 4.54
C GLU A 163 19.60 1.87 3.56
N VAL A 164 20.42 1.33 2.64
CA VAL A 164 19.99 0.31 1.68
C VAL A 164 19.72 -1.01 2.38
N LEU A 165 20.60 -1.40 3.33
CA LEU A 165 20.40 -2.58 4.16
C LEU A 165 19.11 -2.48 4.98
N LEU A 166 18.92 -1.36 5.67
CA LEU A 166 17.74 -1.13 6.50
C LEU A 166 16.45 -1.08 5.68
N LEU A 167 16.46 -0.40 4.53
CA LEU A 167 15.31 -0.35 3.63
C LEU A 167 14.97 -1.75 3.11
N LYS A 168 15.95 -2.56 2.69
CA LYS A 168 15.69 -3.96 2.30
C LYS A 168 15.09 -4.76 3.45
N HIS A 169 15.58 -4.57 4.67
CA HIS A 169 15.01 -5.24 5.85
C HIS A 169 13.55 -4.86 6.10
N MET A 170 13.19 -3.58 5.96
CA MET A 170 11.79 -3.13 6.02
C MET A 170 10.93 -3.94 5.06
N LEU A 171 11.34 -4.02 3.79
CA LEU A 171 10.57 -4.64 2.72
C LEU A 171 10.42 -6.15 2.92
N ILE A 172 11.47 -6.87 3.32
CA ILE A 172 11.39 -8.33 3.47
C ILE A 172 10.73 -8.79 4.78
N SER A 173 10.48 -7.85 5.70
CA SER A 173 9.92 -8.15 7.03
C SER A 173 8.54 -7.56 7.29
N HIS A 174 7.98 -6.77 6.37
CA HIS A 174 6.74 -6.02 6.62
C HIS A 174 5.51 -6.90 6.85
N HIS A 175 5.48 -8.15 6.40
CA HIS A 175 4.43 -9.12 6.78
C HIS A 175 4.51 -9.58 8.25
N GLY A 176 5.59 -9.24 8.96
CA GLY A 176 5.79 -9.45 10.39
C GLY A 176 6.16 -10.87 10.80
N LEU A 177 5.26 -11.81 10.53
CA LEU A 177 5.38 -13.20 10.93
C LEU A 177 5.75 -14.08 9.72
N LEU A 178 6.51 -15.15 9.98
CA LEU A 178 6.96 -16.05 8.90
C LEU A 178 5.77 -16.80 8.29
N GLU A 179 4.81 -17.18 9.14
CA GLU A 179 3.53 -17.78 8.76
C GLU A 179 2.64 -16.84 7.92
N HIS A 180 2.89 -15.54 7.95
CA HIS A 180 2.21 -14.55 7.10
C HIS A 180 3.01 -14.26 5.82
N GLY A 181 4.10 -14.97 5.57
CA GLY A 181 4.92 -14.83 4.36
C GLY A 181 6.08 -13.85 4.47
N ALA A 182 6.42 -13.36 5.67
CA ALA A 182 7.64 -12.57 5.86
C ALA A 182 8.87 -13.45 5.62
N ALA A 183 9.89 -12.93 4.92
CA ALA A 183 11.17 -13.63 4.78
C ALA A 183 12.01 -13.53 6.06
N LYS A 184 11.82 -12.46 6.83
CA LYS A 184 12.43 -12.25 8.15
C LYS A 184 11.43 -11.54 9.07
N ARG A 185 11.50 -11.79 10.37
CA ARG A 185 10.73 -10.99 11.34
C ARG A 185 11.30 -9.57 11.45
N PRO A 186 10.48 -8.56 11.77
CA PRO A 186 10.98 -7.22 12.05
C PRO A 186 12.05 -7.23 13.15
N GLN A 187 13.13 -6.47 12.96
CA GLN A 187 14.25 -6.36 13.91
C GLN A 187 14.72 -4.92 14.12
N ILE A 188 13.97 -3.95 13.60
CA ILE A 188 14.15 -2.52 13.85
C ILE A 188 12.77 -1.91 14.13
N GLY A 189 12.73 -0.78 14.83
CA GLY A 189 11.47 -0.16 15.26
C GLY A 189 10.57 0.24 14.10
N GLU A 190 11.16 0.73 13.01
CA GLU A 190 10.46 1.15 11.80
C GLU A 190 9.78 -0.04 11.11
N ALA A 191 10.45 -1.19 11.04
CA ALA A 191 9.91 -2.40 10.41
C ALA A 191 8.79 -3.01 11.26
N LEU A 192 8.95 -2.94 12.59
CA LEU A 192 7.93 -3.36 13.54
C LEU A 192 6.67 -2.51 13.37
N LEU A 193 6.84 -1.19 13.27
CA LEU A 193 5.74 -0.27 13.06
C LEU A 193 5.09 -0.48 11.68
N LEU A 194 5.88 -0.61 10.62
CA LEU A 194 5.37 -0.86 9.26
C LEU A 194 4.46 -2.09 9.22
N TRP A 195 4.87 -3.19 9.85
CA TRP A 195 4.05 -4.39 9.96
C TRP A 195 2.71 -4.13 10.67
N TYR A 196 2.72 -3.42 11.80
CA TYR A 196 1.47 -3.11 12.49
C TYR A 196 0.58 -2.18 11.68
N LEU A 197 1.14 -1.19 10.98
CA LEU A 197 0.39 -0.28 10.14
C LEU A 197 -0.33 -1.02 9.01
N ASP A 198 0.38 -1.91 8.31
CA ASP A 198 -0.18 -2.75 7.25
C ASP A 198 -1.31 -3.64 7.81
N ASN A 199 -1.08 -4.27 8.96
CA ASN A 199 -2.08 -5.13 9.58
C ASN A 199 -3.33 -4.37 10.05
N ILE A 200 -3.16 -3.18 10.62
CA ILE A 200 -4.25 -2.30 11.06
C ILE A 200 -5.07 -1.86 9.85
N ASP A 201 -4.42 -1.38 8.79
CA ASP A 201 -5.08 -0.89 7.59
C ASP A 201 -5.90 -2.00 6.91
N CYS A 202 -5.27 -3.16 6.68
CA CYS A 202 -5.91 -4.35 6.13
C CYS A 202 -7.18 -4.76 6.90
N LYS A 203 -7.09 -4.81 8.24
CA LYS A 203 -8.17 -5.24 9.13
C LYS A 203 -9.29 -4.22 9.22
N LEU A 204 -8.96 -2.94 9.43
CA LEU A 204 -9.98 -1.90 9.62
C LEU A 204 -10.69 -1.55 8.31
N THR A 205 -9.98 -1.53 7.18
CA THR A 205 -10.62 -1.37 5.86
C THR A 205 -11.60 -2.52 5.60
N SER A 206 -11.17 -3.77 5.82
CA SER A 206 -12.04 -4.94 5.66
C SER A 206 -13.26 -4.86 6.58
N LEU A 207 -13.06 -4.47 7.85
CA LEU A 207 -14.16 -4.32 8.80
C LEU A 207 -15.16 -3.26 8.33
N GLN A 208 -14.68 -2.10 7.88
CA GLN A 208 -15.52 -1.02 7.37
C GLN A 208 -16.37 -1.47 6.18
N GLU A 209 -15.77 -2.15 5.20
CA GLU A 209 -16.47 -2.68 4.01
C GLU A 209 -17.59 -3.67 4.38
N PHE A 210 -17.36 -4.55 5.36
CA PHE A 210 -18.37 -5.49 5.85
C PHE A 210 -19.46 -4.80 6.66
N LEU A 211 -19.11 -3.85 7.54
CA LEU A 211 -20.08 -3.09 8.33
C LEU A 211 -20.99 -2.22 7.45
N GLN A 212 -20.49 -1.63 6.35
CA GLN A 212 -21.31 -0.86 5.42
C GLN A 212 -22.47 -1.70 4.83
N LYS A 213 -22.25 -3.00 4.63
CA LYS A 213 -23.23 -3.95 4.06
C LYS A 213 -24.10 -4.63 5.12
N THR A 214 -23.79 -4.42 6.40
CA THR A 214 -24.45 -5.10 7.53
C THR A 214 -25.59 -4.25 8.06
N THR A 215 -26.71 -4.88 8.42
CA THR A 215 -27.85 -4.21 9.06
C THR A 215 -27.44 -3.77 10.47
N THR A 216 -27.85 -2.57 10.91
CA THR A 216 -27.61 -2.13 12.29
C THR A 216 -28.18 -3.11 13.30
N GLN A 217 -27.53 -3.19 14.46
CA GLN A 217 -27.82 -4.13 15.55
C GLN A 217 -27.69 -5.61 15.18
N THR A 218 -26.95 -5.93 14.12
CA THR A 218 -26.65 -7.30 13.72
C THR A 218 -25.13 -7.50 13.58
N PHE A 219 -24.70 -8.74 13.39
CA PHE A 219 -23.30 -9.06 13.15
C PHE A 219 -23.01 -9.09 11.65
N THR A 220 -21.80 -8.68 11.27
CA THR A 220 -21.25 -8.96 9.95
C THR A 220 -21.13 -10.47 9.75
N GLU A 221 -21.11 -10.91 8.50
CA GLU A 221 -20.57 -12.22 8.16
C GLU A 221 -19.12 -12.36 8.67
N PRO A 222 -18.63 -13.59 8.93
CA PRO A 222 -17.24 -13.86 9.29
C PRO A 222 -16.21 -13.21 8.35
N ILE A 223 -15.32 -12.38 8.90
CA ILE A 223 -14.34 -11.64 8.10
C ILE A 223 -13.00 -12.42 8.07
N PRO A 224 -12.49 -12.85 6.90
CA PRO A 224 -11.31 -13.73 6.82
C PRO A 224 -10.04 -13.19 7.50
N VAL A 225 -9.75 -11.89 7.36
CA VAL A 225 -8.56 -11.24 7.95
C VAL A 225 -8.67 -10.96 9.45
N LEU A 226 -9.86 -11.13 10.01
CA LEU A 226 -10.16 -10.95 11.43
C LEU A 226 -10.50 -12.30 12.08
N GLU A 227 -9.70 -13.32 11.77
CA GLU A 227 -9.82 -14.67 12.33
C GLU A 227 -11.20 -15.30 12.10
N ARG A 228 -11.89 -14.91 11.01
CA ARG A 228 -13.25 -15.35 10.68
C ARG A 228 -14.25 -15.04 11.80
N LYS A 229 -14.06 -13.96 12.55
CA LYS A 229 -15.04 -13.45 13.50
C LYS A 229 -16.03 -12.51 12.80
N GLY A 230 -17.28 -12.56 13.25
CA GLY A 230 -18.28 -11.54 12.92
C GLY A 230 -18.16 -10.37 13.89
N PHE A 231 -18.44 -9.16 13.41
CA PHE A 231 -18.37 -7.94 14.21
C PHE A 231 -19.76 -7.31 14.32
N TYR A 232 -20.11 -6.81 15.49
CA TYR A 232 -21.40 -6.19 15.72
C TYR A 232 -21.44 -4.78 15.11
N LYS A 233 -22.47 -4.48 14.32
CA LYS A 233 -22.78 -3.11 13.90
C LYS A 233 -23.75 -2.51 14.90
N SER A 234 -23.30 -1.54 15.70
CA SER A 234 -24.21 -0.80 16.59
C SER A 234 -25.21 0.03 15.79
N LEU A 235 -26.25 0.54 16.47
CA LEU A 235 -26.89 1.78 16.00
C LEU A 235 -25.83 2.88 15.97
N ASP A 236 -26.01 3.90 15.13
CA ASP A 236 -25.19 5.11 15.21
C ASP A 236 -25.31 5.65 16.63
N LEU A 237 -24.28 5.45 17.45
CA LEU A 237 -24.28 5.85 18.86
C LEU A 237 -24.14 7.37 19.02
N ASP A 238 -23.93 8.09 17.91
CA ASP A 238 -23.56 9.50 17.85
C ASP A 238 -24.54 10.37 17.01
N GLN A 239 -25.81 9.97 16.79
CA GLN A 239 -26.84 10.90 16.27
C GLN A 239 -27.53 11.74 17.36
N ASN A 240 -26.84 12.06 18.45
CA ASN A 240 -27.27 13.08 19.41
C ASN A 240 -26.12 14.07 19.59
N ASN A 241 -26.17 15.21 18.88
CA ASN A 241 -25.75 16.55 19.31
C ASN A 241 -25.78 17.54 18.12
N ASP A 242 -26.94 17.72 17.47
CA ASP A 242 -27.21 18.89 16.60
C ASP A 242 -28.70 19.32 16.70
N ASP A 243 -29.33 19.11 17.86
CA ASP A 243 -30.62 19.73 18.22
C ASP A 243 -30.55 20.19 19.69
N GLU A 244 -29.84 21.31 19.93
CA GLU A 244 -30.15 22.34 20.96
C GLU A 244 -29.30 23.61 20.76
#